data_AF-A0A167CMA1-F1
#
_entry.id   AF-A0A167CMA1-F1
#
_cell.length_a   1.000
_cell.length_b   1.000
_cell.length_c   1.000
_cell.angle_alpha   90.00
_cell.angle_beta   90.00
_cell.angle_gamma   90.00
#
_symmetry.space_group_name_H-M   'P 1'
#
loop_
_entity.id
_entity.type
_entity.pdbx_description
1 polymer ?
#
loop_
_entity_poly.entity_id
_entity_poly.type
_entity_poly.pdbx_seq_one_letter_code
_entity_poly.pdbx_strand_id
1 'polypeptide(L)'
;MVEAMGRELKVRPLFRGLAGILFVVCVLDLLAIVVFSFLEPFSPYALLGIAVIGVLSHVSGMVLFKGVPPGYFRFANGADDKAHNK
;
A
#
# COMPACT_ATOMS: atom_id res chain seq x y z
N MET A 1 -28.36 4.85 0.96
CA MET A 1 -27.13 4.01 1.02
C MET A 1 -25.87 4.84 1.34
N VAL A 2 -25.96 5.86 2.24
CA VAL A 2 -24.84 6.78 2.55
C VAL A 2 -24.36 6.64 4.01
N GLU A 3 -25.00 5.81 4.82
CA GLU A 3 -24.83 5.82 6.28
C GLU A 3 -23.76 4.86 6.86
N ALA A 4 -23.07 4.07 6.05
CA ALA A 4 -22.03 3.15 6.54
C ALA A 4 -20.61 3.76 6.55
N MET A 5 -20.46 5.05 6.24
CA MET A 5 -19.16 5.75 6.18
C MET A 5 -18.78 6.38 7.54
N GLY A 6 -19.09 5.71 8.66
CA GLY A 6 -19.05 6.33 9.99
C GLY A 6 -17.79 6.06 10.82
N ARG A 7 -16.95 5.09 10.48
CA ARG A 7 -15.76 4.75 11.29
C ARG A 7 -14.61 4.21 10.44
N GLU A 8 -14.19 4.97 9.44
CA GLU A 8 -12.89 4.70 8.83
C GLU A 8 -11.82 5.02 9.88
N LEU A 9 -11.09 3.99 10.34
CA LEU A 9 -9.95 4.12 11.25
C LEU A 9 -8.93 5.06 10.62
N LYS A 10 -9.02 6.34 10.98
CA LYS A 10 -8.12 7.38 10.48
C LYS A 10 -6.70 7.03 10.90
N VAL A 11 -5.85 6.74 9.92
CA VAL A 11 -4.47 6.31 10.17
C VAL A 11 -3.73 7.44 10.90
N ARG A 12 -3.06 7.10 12.01
CA ARG A 12 -2.29 8.07 12.81
C ARG A 12 -1.23 8.77 11.95
N PRO A 13 -0.90 10.05 12.22
CA PRO A 13 0.05 10.81 11.41
C PRO A 13 1.43 10.16 11.31
N LEU A 14 1.89 9.46 12.35
CA LEU A 14 3.14 8.68 12.31
C LEU A 14 3.12 7.56 11.26
N PHE A 15 2.00 6.84 11.15
CA PHE A 15 1.83 5.79 10.14
C PHE A 15 1.73 6.36 8.72
N ARG A 16 1.21 7.59 8.56
CA ARG A 16 1.25 8.30 7.27
C ARG A 16 2.68 8.66 6.87
N GLY A 17 3.52 9.08 7.83
CA GLY A 17 4.94 9.31 7.60
C GLY A 17 5.69 8.06 7.15
N LEU A 18 5.47 6.94 7.85
CA LEU A 18 6.01 5.63 7.46
C LEU A 18 5.54 5.17 6.08
N ALA A 19 4.26 5.36 5.75
CA ALA A 19 3.73 5.08 4.42
C ALA A 19 4.37 5.96 3.35
N GLY A 20 4.68 7.23 3.66
CA GLY A 20 5.41 8.13 2.78
C GLY A 20 6.82 7.64 2.48
N ILE A 21 7.56 7.22 3.50
CA ILE A 21 8.90 6.63 3.32
C ILE A 21 8.82 5.37 2.46
N LEU A 22 7.86 4.49 2.74
CA LEU A 22 7.65 3.27 1.96
C LEU A 22 7.31 3.58 0.49
N PHE A 23 6.51 4.62 0.25
CA PHE A 23 6.18 5.07 -1.10
C PHE A 23 7.42 5.58 -1.86
N VAL A 24 8.28 6.35 -1.20
CA VAL A 24 9.55 6.82 -1.79
C VAL A 24 10.47 5.65 -2.13
N VAL A 25 10.60 4.67 -1.24
CA VAL A 25 11.38 3.45 -1.50
C VAL A 25 10.82 2.72 -2.73
N CYS A 26 9.50 2.58 -2.85
CA CYS A 26 8.89 1.95 -4.02
C CYS A 26 9.22 2.69 -5.32
N VAL A 27 9.26 4.03 -5.32
CA VAL A 27 9.65 4.82 -6.49
C VAL A 27 11.11 4.59 -6.87
N LEU A 28 12.01 4.56 -5.89
CA LEU A 28 13.43 4.29 -6.11
C LEU A 28 13.65 2.88 -6.67
N ASP A 29 12.92 1.89 -6.15
CA ASP A 29 13.02 0.51 -6.58
C ASP A 29 12.49 0.33 -8.02
N LEU A 30 11.44 1.07 -8.38
CA LEU A 30 10.93 1.13 -9.76
C LEU A 30 11.99 1.68 -10.73
N LEU A 31 12.72 2.72 -10.33
CA LEU A 31 13.85 3.25 -11.11
C LEU A 31 14.98 2.23 -11.23
N ALA A 32 15.30 1.50 -10.15
CA ALA A 32 16.31 0.46 -10.16
C ALA A 32 15.95 -0.67 -11.14
N ILE A 33 14.69 -1.10 -11.17
CA ILE A 33 14.20 -2.11 -12.12
C ILE A 33 14.29 -1.61 -13.56
N VAL A 34 13.96 -0.35 -13.83
CA VAL A 34 14.09 0.24 -15.17
C VAL A 34 15.55 0.20 -15.63
N VAL A 35 16.50 0.60 -14.77
CA VAL A 35 17.94 0.51 -15.07
C VAL A 35 18.38 -0.93 -15.28
N PHE A 36 17.92 -1.84 -14.42
CA PHE A 36 18.24 -3.26 -14.52
C PHE A 36 17.72 -3.88 -15.81
N SER A 37 16.55 -3.44 -16.30
CA SER A 37 15.99 -3.90 -17.58
C SER A 37 16.84 -3.54 -18.80
N PHE A 38 17.72 -2.54 -18.71
CA PHE A 38 18.71 -2.24 -19.76
C PHE A 38 19.98 -3.08 -19.65
N LEU A 39 20.28 -3.64 -18.47
CA LEU A 39 21.48 -4.44 -18.22
C LEU A 39 21.22 -5.93 -18.43
N GLU A 40 20.06 -6.43 -18.01
CA GLU A 40 19.68 -7.84 -18.12
C GLU A 40 18.29 -7.96 -18.76
N PRO A 41 18.22 -8.35 -20.05
CA PRO A 41 16.94 -8.52 -20.73
C PRO A 41 16.24 -9.76 -20.17
N PHE A 42 15.19 -9.53 -19.37
CA PHE A 42 14.31 -10.54 -18.80
C PHE A 42 14.90 -11.44 -17.69
N SER A 43 14.90 -10.89 -16.48
CA SER A 43 14.99 -11.69 -15.26
C SER A 43 13.57 -11.96 -14.69
N PRO A 44 13.19 -13.22 -14.42
CA PRO A 44 11.91 -13.53 -13.78
C PRO A 44 11.78 -12.91 -12.38
N TYR A 45 12.92 -12.64 -11.73
CA TYR A 45 12.95 -11.92 -10.45
C TYR A 45 12.52 -10.45 -10.59
N ALA A 46 12.79 -9.81 -11.73
CA ALA A 46 12.32 -8.45 -11.99
C ALA A 46 10.80 -8.38 -12.10
N LEU A 47 10.16 -9.38 -12.72
CA LEU A 47 8.70 -9.49 -12.79
C LEU A 47 8.05 -9.63 -11.40
N LEU A 48 8.65 -10.46 -10.53
CA LEU A 48 8.23 -10.57 -9.14
C LEU A 48 8.39 -9.23 -8.40
N GLY A 49 9.53 -8.55 -8.59
CA GLY A 49 9.79 -7.23 -8.02
C GLY A 49 8.75 -6.19 -8.43
N ILE A 50 8.41 -6.11 -9.72
CA ILE A 50 7.37 -5.20 -10.23
C ILE A 50 6.02 -5.48 -9.57
N ALA A 51 5.63 -6.75 -9.43
CA ALA A 51 4.37 -7.11 -8.81
C ALA A 51 4.31 -6.68 -7.33
N VAL A 52 5.38 -6.93 -6.57
CA VAL A 52 5.49 -6.56 -5.15
C VAL A 52 5.49 -5.04 -4.98
N ILE A 53 6.29 -4.31 -5.77
CA ILE A 53 6.34 -2.85 -5.77
C ILE A 53 4.97 -2.26 -6.15
N GLY A 54 4.27 -2.86 -7.11
CA GLY A 54 2.93 -2.42 -7.51
C GLY A 54 1.94 -2.48 -6.35
N VAL A 55 1.91 -3.59 -5.61
CA VAL A 55 1.03 -3.74 -4.45
C VAL A 55 1.43 -2.78 -3.33
N LEU A 56 2.72 -2.69 -3.01
CA LEU A 56 3.22 -1.83 -1.92
C LEU A 56 3.03 -0.34 -2.22
N SER A 57 3.30 0.09 -3.46
CA SER A 57 3.08 1.48 -3.90
C SER A 57 1.59 1.85 -3.88
N HIS A 58 0.70 0.92 -4.25
CA HIS A 58 -0.74 1.13 -4.16
C HIS A 58 -1.21 1.29 -2.70
N VAL A 59 -0.78 0.39 -1.80
CA VAL A 59 -1.13 0.42 -0.38
C VAL A 59 -0.57 1.67 0.29
N SER A 60 0.72 1.94 0.11
CA SER A 60 1.39 3.11 0.69
C SER A 60 0.82 4.43 0.15
N GLY A 61 0.52 4.50 -1.15
CA GLY A 61 -0.13 5.64 -1.79
C GLY A 61 -1.53 5.89 -1.23
N MET A 62 -2.35 4.85 -1.06
CA MET A 62 -3.66 4.99 -0.43
C MET A 62 -3.57 5.54 1.00
N VAL A 63 -2.64 5.02 1.80
CA VAL A 63 -2.43 5.49 3.18
C VAL A 63 -1.88 6.92 3.20
N LEU A 64 -0.97 7.27 2.29
CA LEU A 64 -0.36 8.60 2.22
C LEU A 64 -1.35 9.68 1.80
N PHE A 65 -2.08 9.45 0.70
CA PHE A 65 -2.97 10.45 0.08
C PHE A 65 -4.38 10.44 0.68
N LYS A 66 -4.98 9.26 0.88
CA LYS A 66 -6.35 9.14 1.41
C LYS A 66 -6.38 8.99 2.93
N GLY A 67 -5.26 8.67 3.57
CA GLY A 67 -5.21 8.49 5.03
C GLY A 67 -5.92 7.23 5.51
N VAL A 68 -6.28 6.32 4.60
CA VAL A 68 -7.00 5.07 4.87
C VAL A 68 -6.36 3.92 4.08
N PRO A 69 -6.24 2.72 4.69
CA PRO A 69 -5.74 1.55 4.02
C PRO A 69 -6.78 1.02 2.99
N PRO A 70 -6.34 0.27 1.96
CA PRO A 70 -7.26 -0.36 1.02
C PRO A 70 -8.28 -1.27 1.72
N GLY A 71 -9.49 -1.37 1.16
CA GLY A 71 -10.58 -2.16 1.75
C GLY A 71 -10.23 -3.62 2.03
N TYR A 72 -9.36 -4.21 1.21
CA TYR A 72 -8.86 -5.58 1.40
C TYR A 72 -7.85 -5.72 2.55
N PHE A 73 -7.34 -4.63 3.14
CA PHE A 73 -6.46 -4.63 4.33
C PHE A 73 -7.23 -4.32 5.64
N ARG A 74 -8.57 -4.25 5.59
CA ARG A 74 -9.40 -3.94 6.78
C ARG A 74 -9.30 -5.01 7.88
N PHE A 75 -9.02 -6.26 7.52
CA PHE A 75 -8.80 -7.36 8.46
C PHE A 75 -7.60 -7.11 9.40
N ALA A 76 -6.53 -6.50 8.89
CA ALA A 76 -5.32 -6.20 9.65
C ALA A 76 -5.49 -5.00 10.61
N ASN A 77 -6.58 -4.23 10.45
CA ASN A 77 -6.85 -3.01 11.23
C ASN A 77 -7.92 -3.23 12.31
N GLY A 78 -8.34 -4.47 12.58
CA GLY A 78 -9.32 -4.79 13.63
C GLY A 78 -10.75 -4.33 13.30
N ALA A 79 -11.07 -4.04 12.03
CA ALA A 79 -12.40 -3.59 11.63
C ALA A 79 -13.47 -4.71 11.72
N ASP A 80 -13.07 -5.98 11.63
CA ASP A 80 -13.98 -7.13 11.67
C ASP A 80 -14.51 -7.45 13.09
N ASP A 81 -13.85 -6.96 14.14
CA ASP A 81 -14.21 -7.31 15.53
C ASP A 81 -15.43 -6.52 16.06
N LYS A 82 -15.89 -5.50 15.32
CA LYS A 82 -17.03 -4.66 15.72
C LYS A 82 -18.34 -5.02 15.01
N ALA A 83 -18.28 -5.88 13.98
CA ALA A 83 -19.46 -6.30 13.22
C ALA A 83 -20.11 -7.58 13.79
N HIS A 84 -19.39 -8.35 14.63
CA HIS A 84 -19.84 -9.62 15.17
C HIS A 84 -20.45 -9.55 16.60
N ASN A 85 -20.56 -8.34 17.16
CA ASN A 85 -21.16 -8.08 18.47
C ASN A 85 -22.32 -7.07 18.37
N LYS A 86 -23.29 -7.39 17.50
CA LYS A 86 -24.57 -6.70 17.42
C LYS A 86 -25.69 -7.72 17.28
#